data_AF-A0A7J8GDF0-F1
#
_entry.id   AF-A0A7J8GDF0-F1
#
_cell.length_a   1.000
_cell.length_b   1.000
_cell.length_c   1.000
_cell.angle_alpha   90.00
_cell.angle_beta   90.00
_cell.angle_gamma   90.00
#
_symmetry.space_group_name_H-M   'P 1'
#
loop_
_entity.id
_entity.type
_entity.pdbx_description
1 polymer ?
#
loop_
_entity_poly.entity_id
_entity_poly.type
_entity_poly.pdbx_seq_one_letter_code
_entity_poly.pdbx_strand_id
1 'polypeptide(L)'
;MVYGTSFQRVIPEDGAAARAPEQVGRLIFCTGKVYYDLVKEWSSQGLEEQVAITRLEQISPFPFDLIKQEAEKYPSAELVWCQEEHKNMGYYDYISPRFMTILS
;
A
#
# COMPACT_ATOMS: atom_id res chain seq x y z
N MET A 1 4.30 13.27 21.57
CA MET A 1 4.32 13.72 20.16
C MET A 1 5.15 14.99 20.08
N VAL A 2 6.01 15.10 19.07
CA VAL A 2 6.77 16.34 18.82
C VAL A 2 5.85 17.31 18.06
N TYR A 3 5.99 18.61 18.30
CA TYR A 3 5.20 19.63 17.61
C TYR A 3 5.34 19.48 16.09
N GLY A 4 4.21 19.58 15.37
CA GLY A 4 4.16 19.43 13.91
C GLY A 4 4.17 17.97 13.40
N THR A 5 4.14 16.97 14.30
CA THR A 5 4.04 15.55 13.91
C THR A 5 2.68 14.98 14.31
N SER A 6 2.15 14.10 13.48
CA SER A 6 0.93 13.34 13.73
C SER A 6 1.08 11.90 13.27
N PHE A 7 0.20 11.03 13.76
CA PHE A 7 0.10 9.68 13.23
C PHE A 7 -0.26 9.71 11.75
N GLN A 8 0.47 8.96 10.94
CA GLN A 8 0.19 8.77 9.52
C GLN A 8 -0.63 7.50 9.34
N ARG A 9 -1.90 7.64 8.95
CA ARG A 9 -2.83 6.51 8.77
C ARG A 9 -2.42 5.60 7.60
N VAL A 10 -1.82 6.20 6.58
CA VAL A 10 -1.24 5.57 5.40
C VAL A 10 0.12 6.21 5.17
N ILE A 11 1.13 5.40 4.89
CA ILE A 11 2.46 5.86 4.49
C ILE A 11 2.64 5.46 3.02
N PRO A 12 2.55 6.41 2.09
CA PRO A 12 2.65 6.15 0.65
C PRO A 12 4.08 5.82 0.24
N GLU A 13 4.22 5.28 -0.97
CA GLU A 13 5.53 5.12 -1.60
C GLU A 13 6.07 6.51 -2.02
N ASP A 14 7.33 6.80 -1.69
CA ASP A 14 7.98 8.09 -1.98
C ASP A 14 9.31 7.95 -2.77
N GLY A 15 9.65 6.73 -3.20
CA GLY A 15 10.84 6.37 -3.95
C GLY A 15 10.66 6.41 -5.48
N ALA A 16 11.25 5.43 -6.17
CA ALA A 16 11.34 5.42 -7.63
C ALA A 16 9.96 5.30 -8.30
N ALA A 17 9.08 4.45 -7.79
CA ALA A 17 7.70 4.30 -8.27
C ALA A 17 6.93 5.63 -8.25
N ALA A 18 7.10 6.46 -7.21
CA ALA A 18 6.45 7.77 -7.12
C ALA A 18 6.94 8.78 -8.19
N ARG A 19 8.14 8.57 -8.76
CA ARG A 19 8.70 9.40 -9.83
C ARG A 19 8.26 8.95 -11.21
N ALA A 20 7.84 7.70 -11.36
CA ALA A 20 7.40 7.10 -12.61
C ALA A 20 6.02 6.40 -12.46
N PRO A 21 4.97 7.11 -12.01
CA PRO A 21 3.68 6.51 -11.69
C PRO A 21 3.04 5.72 -12.85
N GLU A 22 3.27 6.16 -14.08
CA GLU A 22 2.77 5.53 -15.32
C GLU A 22 3.39 4.13 -15.56
N GLN A 23 4.56 3.85 -15.00
CA GLN A 23 5.26 2.57 -15.14
C GLN A 23 4.84 1.55 -14.07
N VAL A 24 4.12 2.00 -13.03
CA VAL A 24 3.71 1.16 -11.93
C VAL A 24 2.55 0.27 -12.37
N GLY A 25 2.81 -1.03 -12.46
CA GLY A 25 1.80 -2.05 -12.79
C GLY A 25 1.10 -2.63 -11.55
N ARG A 26 1.69 -2.49 -10.36
CA ARG A 26 1.11 -2.97 -9.10
C ARG A 26 1.31 -1.99 -7.96
N LEU A 27 0.23 -1.71 -7.24
CA LEU A 27 0.24 -0.97 -5.98
C LEU A 27 -0.07 -1.94 -4.84
N ILE A 28 0.96 -2.31 -4.10
CA ILE A 28 0.87 -3.25 -2.99
C ILE A 28 0.60 -2.49 -1.70
N PHE A 29 -0.49 -2.82 -1.03
CA PHE A 29 -0.77 -2.41 0.34
C PHE A 29 -0.39 -3.52 1.31
N CYS A 30 0.23 -3.14 2.41
CA CYS A 30 0.55 -4.05 3.50
C CYS A 30 0.45 -3.34 4.85
N THR A 31 0.56 -4.09 5.95
CA THR A 31 0.60 -3.52 7.29
C THR A 31 1.61 -4.26 8.16
N GLY A 32 2.23 -3.54 9.10
CA GLY A 32 3.22 -4.10 10.00
C GLY A 32 4.54 -4.49 9.31
N LYS A 33 5.23 -5.48 9.88
CA LYS A 33 6.63 -5.79 9.57
C LYS A 33 6.87 -6.38 8.17
N VAL A 34 5.85 -6.98 7.54
CA VAL A 34 5.97 -7.58 6.19
C VAL A 34 6.48 -6.58 5.14
N TYR A 35 6.25 -5.28 5.37
CA TYR A 35 6.79 -4.19 4.55
C TYR A 35 8.29 -4.33 4.30
N TYR A 36 9.08 -4.66 5.34
CA TYR A 36 10.54 -4.73 5.20
C TYR A 36 10.99 -5.90 4.33
N ASP A 37 10.30 -7.03 4.42
CA ASP A 37 10.56 -8.19 3.58
C ASP A 37 10.18 -7.89 2.12
N LEU A 38 9.06 -7.21 1.91
CA LEU A 38 8.64 -6.75 0.59
C LEU A 38 9.65 -5.78 -0.03
N VAL A 39 10.10 -4.76 0.71
CA VAL A 39 11.06 -3.77 0.21
C VAL A 39 12.40 -4.42 -0.16
N LYS A 40 12.86 -5.37 0.66
CA LYS A 40 14.10 -6.10 0.40
C LYS A 40 14.02 -6.90 -0.91
N GLU A 41 12.92 -7.61 -1.14
CA GLU A 41 12.74 -8.42 -2.35
C GLU A 41 12.47 -7.57 -3.59
N TRP A 42 11.68 -6.52 -3.41
CA TRP A 42 11.41 -5.52 -4.44
C TRP A 42 12.68 -4.88 -4.97
N SER A 43 13.61 -4.51 -4.08
CA SER A 43 14.90 -3.93 -4.48
C SER A 43 15.89 -4.96 -5.01
N SER A 44 15.89 -6.19 -4.48
CA SER A 44 16.76 -7.26 -5.00
C SER A 44 16.42 -7.63 -6.45
N GLN A 45 15.15 -7.46 -6.85
CA GLN A 45 14.67 -7.73 -8.20
C GLN A 45 14.73 -6.53 -9.15
N GLY A 46 15.10 -5.33 -8.68
CA GLY A 46 15.15 -4.13 -9.51
C GLY A 46 13.76 -3.64 -9.97
N LEU A 47 12.74 -3.85 -9.14
CA LEU A 47 11.33 -3.55 -9.46
C LEU A 47 10.87 -2.19 -8.94
N GLU A 48 11.79 -1.33 -8.49
CA GLU A 48 11.49 -0.07 -7.81
C GLU A 48 10.65 0.93 -8.61
N GLU A 49 10.68 0.84 -9.93
CA GLU A 49 9.88 1.69 -10.83
C GLU A 49 8.54 1.06 -11.23
N GLN A 50 8.39 -0.26 -11.10
CA GLN A 50 7.24 -1.02 -11.62
C GLN A 50 6.22 -1.41 -10.54
N VAL A 51 6.64 -1.39 -9.28
CA VAL A 51 5.82 -1.76 -8.13
C VAL A 51 5.92 -0.66 -7.08
N ALA A 52 4.78 -0.17 -6.60
CA ALA A 52 4.71 0.74 -5.46
C ALA A 52 4.29 -0.03 -4.21
N ILE A 53 4.93 0.21 -3.06
CA ILE A 53 4.59 -0.43 -1.79
C ILE A 53 4.10 0.62 -0.79
N THR A 54 2.82 0.59 -0.47
CA THR A 54 2.19 1.50 0.49
C THR A 54 1.87 0.77 1.79
N ARG A 55 2.11 1.43 2.93
CA ARG A 55 1.74 0.89 4.24
C ARG A 55 0.42 1.46 4.72
N LEU A 56 -0.48 0.56 5.13
CA LEU A 56 -1.71 0.89 5.83
C LEU A 56 -1.50 0.69 7.34
N GLU A 57 -1.19 1.77 8.03
CA GLU A 57 -0.94 1.76 9.48
C GLU A 57 -2.24 1.74 10.30
N GLN A 58 -3.30 2.37 9.78
CA GLN A 58 -4.61 2.36 10.40
C GLN A 58 -5.58 1.47 9.64
N ILE A 59 -5.80 0.25 10.13
CA ILE A 59 -6.79 -0.67 9.55
C ILE A 59 -8.22 -0.18 9.81
N SER A 60 -8.50 0.29 11.02
CA SER A 60 -9.84 0.74 11.43
C SER A 60 -9.77 2.04 12.26
N PRO A 61 -10.61 3.05 11.98
CA PRO A 61 -11.53 3.13 10.84
C PRO A 61 -10.77 3.18 9.50
N PHE A 62 -11.30 2.50 8.49
CA PHE A 62 -10.62 2.34 7.21
C PHE A 62 -10.52 3.68 6.45
N PRO A 63 -9.31 4.12 6.05
CA PRO A 63 -9.09 5.44 5.48
C PRO A 63 -9.37 5.47 3.96
N PHE A 64 -10.64 5.38 3.58
CA PHE A 64 -11.07 5.38 2.16
C PHE A 64 -10.52 6.57 1.36
N ASP A 65 -10.47 7.74 1.99
CA ASP A 65 -9.95 8.99 1.43
C ASP A 65 -8.49 8.84 0.97
N LEU A 66 -7.64 8.32 1.86
CA LEU A 66 -6.21 8.20 1.61
C LEU A 66 -5.87 7.05 0.66
N ILE A 67 -6.58 5.91 0.77
CA ILE A 67 -6.35 4.78 -0.13
C ILE A 67 -6.75 5.15 -1.57
N LYS A 68 -7.88 5.86 -1.74
CA LYS A 68 -8.29 6.35 -3.06
C LYS A 68 -7.28 7.34 -3.63
N GLN A 69 -6.85 8.32 -2.83
CA GLN A 69 -5.83 9.28 -3.26
C GLN A 69 -4.53 8.58 -3.69
N GLU A 70 -4.13 7.53 -2.98
CA GLU A 70 -2.93 6.76 -3.36
C GLU A 70 -3.14 5.97 -4.65
N ALA A 71 -4.27 5.29 -4.79
CA ALA A 71 -4.60 4.54 -6.00
C ALA A 71 -4.65 5.46 -7.25
N GLU A 72 -5.19 6.68 -7.11
CA GLU A 72 -5.25 7.66 -8.19
C GLU A 72 -3.87 8.13 -8.68
N LYS A 73 -2.80 8.00 -7.87
CA LYS A 73 -1.43 8.27 -8.34
C LYS A 73 -0.95 7.25 -9.38
N TYR A 74 -1.50 6.04 -9.36
CA TYR A 74 -1.04 4.91 -10.18
C TYR A 74 -2.21 4.33 -10.99
N PRO A 75 -2.73 5.06 -12.00
CA PRO A 75 -3.98 4.73 -12.68
C PRO A 75 -3.94 3.38 -13.44
N SER A 76 -2.74 2.92 -13.82
CA SER A 76 -2.54 1.65 -14.52
C SER A 76 -2.29 0.46 -13.58
N ALA A 77 -2.20 0.71 -12.26
CA ALA A 77 -1.76 -0.29 -11.30
C ALA A 77 -2.90 -1.16 -10.77
N GLU A 78 -2.64 -2.46 -10.64
CA GLU A 78 -3.49 -3.38 -9.89
C GLU A 78 -3.31 -3.17 -8.38
N LEU A 79 -4.41 -3.01 -7.63
CA LEU A 79 -4.37 -2.94 -6.16
C LEU A 79 -4.20 -4.34 -5.56
N VAL A 80 -3.17 -4.52 -4.74
CA VAL A 80 -2.85 -5.80 -4.11
C VAL A 80 -2.80 -5.64 -2.60
N TRP A 81 -3.38 -6.57 -1.84
CA TRP A 81 -3.18 -6.68 -0.40
C TRP A 81 -2.19 -7.81 -0.09
N CYS A 82 -1.09 -7.48 0.60
CA CYS A 82 -0.08 -8.43 1.03
C CYS A 82 -0.02 -8.53 2.56
N GLN A 83 0.03 -9.76 3.07
CA GLN A 83 0.14 -10.07 4.49
C GLN A 83 0.92 -11.38 4.69
N GLU A 84 1.54 -11.54 5.87
CA GLU A 84 2.19 -12.81 6.26
C GLU A 84 1.17 -13.84 6.75
N GLU A 85 0.08 -13.37 7.36
CA GLU A 85 -0.96 -14.23 7.91
C GLU A 85 -1.68 -15.01 6.81
N HIS A 86 -2.14 -16.21 7.15
CA HIS A 86 -2.98 -17.00 6.25
C HIS A 86 -4.24 -16.23 5.81
N LYS A 87 -4.80 -16.62 4.67
CA LYS A 87 -5.94 -15.94 4.04
C LYS A 87 -7.17 -15.76 4.96
N ASN A 88 -7.43 -16.72 5.85
CA ASN A 88 -8.54 -16.69 6.82
C ASN A 88 -8.16 -16.02 8.15
N MET A 89 -7.02 -15.34 8.20
CA MET A 89 -6.46 -14.64 9.35
C MET A 89 -5.97 -13.26 8.93
N GLY A 90 -5.48 -12.48 9.90
CA GLY A 90 -5.04 -11.12 9.67
C GLY A 90 -6.20 -10.23 9.24
N TYR A 91 -5.98 -9.42 8.22
CA TYR A 91 -6.92 -8.37 7.82
C TYR A 91 -7.55 -8.60 6.44
N TYR A 92 -7.21 -9.71 5.75
CA TYR A 92 -7.67 -9.99 4.40
C TYR A 92 -9.19 -9.82 4.23
N ASP A 93 -10.00 -10.47 5.07
CA ASP A 93 -11.47 -10.41 5.00
C ASP A 93 -12.03 -9.02 5.37
N TYR A 94 -11.29 -8.23 6.15
CA TYR A 94 -11.66 -6.84 6.44
C TYR A 94 -11.34 -5.92 5.27
N ILE A 95 -10.16 -6.07 4.66
CA ILE A 95 -9.64 -5.15 3.63
C ILE A 95 -10.28 -5.41 2.28
N SER A 96 -10.42 -6.67 1.87
CA SER A 96 -10.90 -7.10 0.55
C SER A 96 -12.19 -6.39 0.10
N PRO A 97 -13.31 -6.42 0.85
CA PRO A 97 -14.54 -5.74 0.42
C PRO A 97 -14.40 -4.20 0.37
N ARG A 98 -13.50 -3.62 1.16
CA ARG A 98 -13.28 -2.16 1.21
C ARG A 98 -12.45 -1.69 0.02
N PHE A 99 -11.46 -2.48 -0.41
CA PHE A 99 -10.71 -2.22 -1.63
C PHE A 99 -11.63 -2.25 -2.86
N MET A 100 -12.57 -3.20 -2.92
CA MET A 100 -13.55 -3.27 -4.01
C MET A 100 -14.43 -2.01 -4.10
N THR A 101 -14.72 -1.35 -2.98
CA THR A 101 -15.50 -0.09 -2.95
C THR A 101 -14.72 1.10 -3.52
N ILE A 102 -13.39 1.02 -3.55
CA ILE A 102 -12.54 2.08 -4.10
C ILE A 102 -12.37 1.94 -5.61
N LEU A 103 -12.38 0.69 -6.11
CA LEU A 103 -12.26 0.37 -7.54
C LEU A 103 -13.55 0.57 -8.34
N SER A 104 -14.70 0.73 -7.66
CA SER A 104 -16.02 0.98 -8.27
C SER A 104 -16.28 2.46 -8.51
#